data_AF-A0A0B6F1W3-F1
#
_entry.id   AF-A0A0B6F1W3-F1
#
_cell.length_a   1.000
_cell.length_b   1.000
_cell.length_c   1.000
_cell.angle_alpha   90.00
_cell.angle_beta   90.00
_cell.angle_gamma   90.00
#
_symmetry.space_group_name_H-M   'P 1'
#
loop_
_entity.id
_entity.type
_entity.pdbx_description
1 polymer ?
#
loop_
_entity_poly.entity_id
_entity_poly.type
_entity_poly.pdbx_seq_one_letter_code
_entity_poly.pdbx_strand_id
1 'polypeptide(L)'
;MTYPLRTGALHGLLFILSIGCFVLPVIAGTGALLSVPIAAGLSALLAVLMLIDCSYHAFSPAQRATRGLRMVSALAAVALIAGWVLWLMIYNTFDKPMGTEYRLGTFLLAVGTVLTAFGAAIALTHHRARDAGR
;
A
#
# COMPACT_ATOMS: atom_id res chain seq x y z
N MET A 1 -17.82 3.86 11.46
CA MET A 1 -16.50 3.17 11.45
C MET A 1 -15.42 4.15 11.93
N THR A 2 -14.55 3.75 12.86
CA THR A 2 -13.46 4.63 13.33
C THR A 2 -12.33 4.72 12.29
N TYR A 3 -11.57 5.82 12.29
CA TYR A 3 -10.45 6.00 11.35
C TYR A 3 -9.45 4.82 11.37
N PRO A 4 -8.94 4.35 12.53
CA PRO A 4 -8.01 3.22 12.55
C PRO A 4 -8.59 1.94 11.92
N LEU A 5 -9.86 1.62 12.17
CA LEU A 5 -10.48 0.45 11.58
C LEU A 5 -10.57 0.54 10.05
N ARG A 6 -10.97 1.72 9.52
CA ARG A 6 -11.07 1.96 8.07
C ARG A 6 -9.71 1.93 7.38
N THR A 7 -8.73 2.65 7.93
CA THR A 7 -7.36 2.66 7.42
C THR A 7 -6.71 1.28 7.53
N GLY A 8 -6.98 0.54 8.59
CA GLY A 8 -6.51 -0.84 8.76
C GLY A 8 -7.06 -1.77 7.69
N ALA A 9 -8.34 -1.65 7.35
CA ALA A 9 -8.94 -2.40 6.25
C ALA A 9 -8.29 -2.07 4.89
N LEU A 10 -8.07 -0.77 4.60
CA LEU A 10 -7.40 -0.36 3.36
C LEU A 10 -5.96 -0.88 3.28
N HIS A 11 -5.19 -0.80 4.37
CA HIS A 11 -3.85 -1.37 4.44
C HIS A 11 -3.85 -2.88 4.28
N GLY A 12 -4.79 -3.58 4.92
CA GLY A 12 -4.95 -5.03 4.79
C GLY A 12 -5.26 -5.46 3.34
N LEU A 13 -6.17 -4.76 2.67
CA LEU A 13 -6.50 -5.03 1.26
C LEU A 13 -5.30 -4.77 0.34
N LEU A 14 -4.60 -3.65 0.51
CA LEU A 14 -3.39 -3.32 -0.25
C LEU A 14 -2.28 -4.34 -0.01
N PHE A 15 -2.13 -4.81 1.24
CA PHE A 15 -1.15 -5.81 1.60
C PHE A 15 -1.44 -7.16 0.94
N ILE A 16 -2.69 -7.64 1.00
CA ILE A 16 -3.12 -8.88 0.33
C ILE A 16 -2.86 -8.79 -1.17
N LEU A 17 -3.25 -7.67 -1.79
CA LEU A 17 -3.04 -7.45 -3.22
C LEU A 17 -1.55 -7.48 -3.58
N SER A 18 -0.71 -6.80 -2.80
CA SER A 18 0.73 -6.75 -3.03
C SER A 18 1.41 -8.11 -2.82
N ILE A 19 1.02 -8.85 -1.78
CA ILE A 19 1.55 -10.20 -1.57
C ILE A 19 1.16 -11.13 -2.72
N GLY A 20 -0.12 -11.15 -3.08
CA GLY A 20 -0.64 -12.07 -4.07
C GLY A 20 -0.17 -11.77 -5.49
N CYS A 21 -0.02 -10.50 -5.86
CA CYS A 21 0.29 -10.10 -7.23
C CYS A 21 1.76 -9.76 -7.46
N PHE A 22 2.56 -9.60 -6.39
CA PHE A 22 3.95 -9.18 -6.50
C PHE A 22 4.90 -10.02 -5.64
N VAL A 23 4.74 -10.05 -4.32
CA VAL A 23 5.74 -10.69 -3.43
C VAL A 23 5.83 -12.20 -3.66
N LEU A 24 4.69 -12.92 -3.66
CA LEU A 24 4.68 -14.35 -3.88
C LEU A 24 5.25 -14.75 -5.25
N PRO A 25 4.83 -14.11 -6.36
CA PRO A 25 5.43 -14.35 -7.67
C PRO A 25 6.95 -14.16 -7.70
N VAL A 26 7.46 -13.09 -7.10
CA VAL A 26 8.89 -12.76 -7.07
C VAL A 26 9.69 -13.79 -6.26
N ILE A 27 9.16 -14.24 -5.12
CA ILE A 27 9.87 -15.18 -4.23
C ILE A 27 9.75 -16.62 -4.72
N ALA A 28 8.55 -17.04 -5.10
CA ALA A 28 8.24 -18.43 -5.45
C ALA A 28 8.51 -18.75 -6.93
N GLY A 29 8.85 -17.76 -7.76
CA GLY A 29 9.01 -17.94 -9.20
C GLY A 29 7.71 -18.33 -9.90
N THR A 30 6.57 -17.97 -9.31
CA THR A 30 5.24 -18.30 -9.81
C THR A 30 4.64 -17.16 -10.64
N GLY A 31 3.60 -17.45 -11.41
CA GLY A 31 2.80 -16.42 -12.06
C GLY A 31 2.06 -15.54 -11.05
N ALA A 32 1.92 -14.25 -11.34
CA ALA A 32 1.06 -13.37 -10.57
C ALA A 32 -0.39 -13.84 -10.59
N LEU A 33 -1.07 -13.74 -9.43
CA LEU A 33 -2.50 -14.11 -9.31
C LEU A 33 -3.41 -13.28 -10.21
N LEU A 34 -2.99 -12.05 -10.52
CA LEU A 34 -3.65 -11.14 -11.45
C LEU A 34 -2.65 -10.67 -12.49
N SER A 35 -3.14 -10.32 -13.68
CA SER A 35 -2.31 -9.65 -14.68
C SER A 35 -1.81 -8.30 -14.16
N VAL A 36 -0.62 -7.89 -14.59
CA VAL A 36 0.03 -6.64 -14.17
C VAL A 36 -0.91 -5.42 -14.30
N PRO A 37 -1.65 -5.22 -15.40
CA PRO A 37 -2.56 -4.08 -15.52
C PRO A 37 -3.70 -4.10 -14.50
N ILE A 38 -4.25 -5.27 -14.20
CA ILE A 38 -5.36 -5.42 -13.24
C ILE A 38 -4.85 -5.17 -11.81
N ALA A 39 -3.71 -5.77 -11.46
CA ALA A 39 -3.09 -5.56 -10.15
C ALA A 39 -2.72 -4.10 -9.92
N ALA A 40 -2.12 -3.46 -10.93
CA ALA A 40 -1.78 -2.04 -10.91
C ALA A 40 -3.03 -1.15 -10.74
N GLY A 41 -4.09 -1.41 -11.53
CA GLY A 41 -5.33 -0.64 -11.46
C GLY A 41 -6.01 -0.72 -10.11
N LEU A 42 -6.16 -1.93 -9.56
CA LEU A 42 -6.74 -2.13 -8.22
C LEU A 42 -5.89 -1.50 -7.12
N SER A 43 -4.55 -1.64 -7.21
CA SER A 43 -3.65 -1.06 -6.23
C SER A 43 -3.68 0.46 -6.26
N ALA A 44 -3.69 1.06 -7.46
CA ALA A 44 -3.81 2.50 -7.63
C ALA A 44 -5.14 3.03 -7.08
N LEU A 45 -6.26 2.37 -7.35
CA LEU A 45 -7.57 2.75 -6.81
C LEU A 45 -7.54 2.76 -5.27
N LEU A 46 -7.09 1.66 -4.65
CA LEU A 46 -7.01 1.55 -3.20
C LEU A 46 -6.02 2.55 -2.59
N ALA A 47 -4.89 2.81 -3.26
CA ALA A 47 -3.91 3.80 -2.83
C ALA A 47 -4.46 5.23 -2.92
N VAL A 48 -5.23 5.56 -3.95
CA VAL A 48 -5.92 6.86 -4.04
C VAL A 48 -6.96 7.01 -2.94
N LEU A 49 -7.74 5.96 -2.66
CA LEU A 49 -8.66 5.96 -1.52
C LEU A 49 -7.93 6.15 -0.19
N MET A 50 -6.75 5.53 -0.03
CA MET A 50 -5.88 5.73 1.14
C MET A 50 -5.39 7.19 1.25
N LEU A 51 -5.00 7.82 0.13
CA LEU A 51 -4.59 9.23 0.11
C LEU A 51 -5.72 10.16 0.53
N ILE A 52 -6.93 9.92 0.03
CA ILE A 52 -8.13 10.69 0.42
C ILE A 52 -8.39 10.51 1.92
N ASP A 53 -8.36 9.26 2.40
CA ASP A 53 -8.61 8.92 3.80
C ASP A 53 -7.61 9.57 4.76
N CYS A 54 -6.31 9.49 4.44
CA CYS A 54 -5.26 10.04 5.29
C CYS A 54 -5.22 11.58 5.27
N SER A 55 -5.66 12.21 4.17
CA SER A 55 -5.72 13.67 4.03
C SER A 55 -6.90 14.30 4.78
N TYR A 56 -8.01 13.56 4.94
CA TYR A 56 -9.22 14.08 5.57
C TYR A 56 -8.99 14.49 7.04
N HIS A 57 -9.02 15.80 7.31
CA HIS A 57 -8.73 16.42 8.62
C HIS A 57 -7.34 16.12 9.18
N ALA A 58 -6.34 15.87 8.31
CA ALA A 58 -5.00 15.46 8.73
C ALA A 58 -4.35 16.39 9.76
N PHE A 59 -4.58 17.70 9.63
CA PHE A 59 -3.98 18.72 10.50
C PHE A 59 -4.86 19.15 11.68
N SER A 60 -6.08 18.62 11.79
CA SER A 60 -6.97 18.98 12.91
C SER A 60 -6.40 18.52 14.26
N PRO A 61 -6.61 19.28 15.36
CA PRO A 61 -6.14 18.89 16.69
C PRO A 61 -6.73 17.56 17.17
N ALA A 62 -7.99 17.29 16.82
CA ALA A 62 -8.70 16.07 17.20
C ALA A 62 -8.08 14.78 16.62
N GLN A 63 -7.26 14.90 15.57
CA GLN A 63 -6.62 13.76 14.90
C GLN A 63 -5.15 13.57 15.31
N ARG A 64 -4.65 14.31 16.32
CA ARG A 64 -3.24 14.25 16.75
C ARG A 64 -2.77 12.82 17.05
N ALA A 65 -3.61 12.02 17.69
CA ALA A 65 -3.31 10.63 18.03
C ALA A 65 -3.13 9.70 16.82
N THR A 66 -3.65 10.05 15.64
CA THR A 66 -3.59 9.23 14.42
C THR A 66 -2.70 9.83 13.33
N ARG A 67 -2.00 10.94 13.60
CA ARG A 67 -1.13 11.61 12.62
C ARG A 67 -0.01 10.73 12.10
N GLY A 68 0.63 9.94 12.97
CA GLY A 68 1.68 9.00 12.55
C GLY A 68 1.16 7.99 11.52
N LEU A 69 0.01 7.38 11.82
CA LEU A 69 -0.67 6.44 10.89
C LEU A 69 -1.00 7.11 9.56
N ARG A 70 -1.49 8.36 9.57
CA ARG A 70 -1.80 9.12 8.35
C ARG A 70 -0.56 9.36 7.47
N MET A 71 0.58 9.69 8.08
CA MET A 71 1.83 9.89 7.35
C MET A 71 2.32 8.59 6.72
N VAL A 72 2.27 7.48 7.47
CA VAL A 72 2.62 6.14 6.95
C VAL A 72 1.70 5.74 5.81
N SER A 73 0.39 5.97 5.95
CA SER A 73 -0.60 5.73 4.89
C SER A 73 -0.31 6.52 3.61
N ALA A 74 0.05 7.80 3.73
CA ALA A 74 0.41 8.63 2.59
C ALA A 74 1.66 8.09 1.87
N LEU A 75 2.72 7.80 2.62
CA LEU A 75 3.96 7.25 2.07
C LEU A 75 3.74 5.89 1.39
N ALA A 76 2.96 5.01 2.01
CA ALA A 76 2.63 3.70 1.45
C ALA A 76 1.90 3.84 0.11
N ALA A 77 0.89 4.72 0.06
CA ALA A 77 0.09 4.94 -1.14
C ALA A 77 0.93 5.52 -2.29
N VAL A 78 1.78 6.52 -2.01
CA VAL A 78 2.67 7.10 -3.02
C VAL A 78 3.67 6.06 -3.53
N ALA A 79 4.28 5.27 -2.65
CA ALA A 79 5.22 4.23 -3.03
C ALA A 79 4.55 3.17 -3.94
N LEU A 80 3.33 2.73 -3.60
CA LEU A 80 2.60 1.75 -4.41
C LEU A 80 2.22 2.32 -5.78
N ILE A 81 1.71 3.55 -5.85
CA ILE A 81 1.36 4.20 -7.12
C ILE A 81 2.60 4.32 -8.00
N ALA A 82 3.69 4.88 -7.47
CA ALA A 82 4.93 5.06 -8.22
C ALA A 82 5.53 3.71 -8.67
N GLY A 83 5.52 2.70 -7.79
CA GLY A 83 5.99 1.36 -8.10
C GLY A 83 5.23 0.72 -9.26
N TRP A 84 3.90 0.79 -9.23
CA TRP A 84 3.06 0.25 -10.31
C TRP A 84 3.17 1.03 -11.61
N VAL A 85 3.30 2.36 -11.57
CA VAL A 85 3.54 3.17 -12.78
C VAL A 85 4.82 2.72 -13.49
N LEU A 86 5.92 2.54 -12.75
CA LEU A 86 7.18 2.07 -13.33
C LEU A 86 7.05 0.65 -13.90
N TRP A 87 6.30 -0.24 -13.24
CA TRP A 87 6.02 -1.58 -13.74
C TRP A 87 5.16 -1.58 -15.01
N LEU A 88 4.18 -0.68 -15.12
CA LEU A 88 3.38 -0.51 -16.33
C LEU A 88 4.21 0.02 -17.51
N MET A 89 5.20 0.88 -17.26
CA MET A 89 6.08 1.41 -18.31
C MET A 89 6.98 0.35 -18.97
N ILE A 90 7.23 -0.77 -18.28
CA ILE A 90 8.04 -1.89 -18.77
C ILE A 90 7.21 -3.12 -19.12
N TYR A 91 5.89 -3.07 -18.90
CA TYR A 91 4.98 -4.17 -19.19
C TYR A 91 5.00 -4.51 -20.69
N ASN A 92 5.04 -5.81 -21.03
CA ASN A 92 5.21 -6.33 -22.40
C ASN A 92 6.45 -5.83 -23.17
N THR A 93 7.45 -5.27 -22.47
CA THR A 93 8.70 -4.85 -23.08
C THR A 93 9.78 -5.90 -22.81
N PHE A 94 10.07 -6.73 -23.80
CA PHE A 94 10.98 -7.90 -23.67
C PHE A 94 12.46 -7.53 -23.43
N ASP A 95 12.88 -6.30 -23.74
CA ASP A 95 14.27 -5.86 -23.68
C ASP A 95 14.68 -5.09 -22.40
N LYS A 96 13.77 -4.94 -21.43
CA LYS A 96 14.03 -4.18 -20.19
C LYS A 96 14.20 -5.00 -18.88
N PRO A 97 14.42 -6.34 -18.87
CA PRO A 97 14.71 -7.00 -17.59
C PRO A 97 16.00 -6.42 -17.01
N MET A 98 15.96 -5.94 -15.76
CA MET A 98 17.04 -5.25 -15.02
C MET A 98 17.28 -3.75 -15.31
N GLY A 99 16.43 -3.09 -16.10
CA GLY A 99 16.47 -1.63 -16.30
C GLY A 99 16.22 -0.82 -15.01
N THR A 100 16.53 0.47 -15.04
CA THR A 100 16.35 1.37 -13.89
C THR A 100 14.92 1.36 -13.37
N GLU A 101 13.93 1.35 -14.27
CA GLU A 101 12.51 1.33 -13.96
C GLU A 101 12.11 0.03 -13.25
N TYR A 102 12.66 -1.12 -13.67
CA TYR A 102 12.43 -2.40 -13.00
C TYR A 102 12.96 -2.38 -11.56
N ARG A 103 14.18 -1.89 -11.35
CA ARG A 103 14.81 -1.84 -10.02
C ARG A 103 14.07 -0.91 -9.08
N LEU A 104 13.78 0.31 -9.53
CA LEU A 104 13.06 1.31 -8.76
C LEU A 104 11.60 0.90 -8.50
N GLY A 105 10.92 0.36 -9.51
CA GLY A 105 9.55 -0.14 -9.39
C GLY A 105 9.45 -1.27 -8.37
N THR A 106 10.32 -2.27 -8.47
CA THR A 106 10.40 -3.38 -7.52
C THR A 106 10.70 -2.89 -6.09
N PHE A 107 11.65 -1.97 -5.94
CA PHE A 107 11.97 -1.37 -4.64
C PHE A 107 10.77 -0.63 -4.04
N LEU A 108 10.08 0.20 -4.83
CA LEU A 108 8.92 0.97 -4.37
C LEU A 108 7.73 0.07 -4.02
N LEU A 109 7.49 -1.00 -4.79
CA LEU A 109 6.47 -2.00 -4.45
C LEU A 109 6.81 -2.75 -3.15
N ALA A 110 8.09 -3.11 -2.95
CA ALA A 110 8.53 -3.72 -1.70
C ALA A 110 8.35 -2.77 -0.49
N VAL A 111 8.79 -1.52 -0.61
CA VAL A 111 8.60 -0.48 0.42
C VAL A 111 7.11 -0.27 0.70
N GLY A 112 6.29 -0.12 -0.34
CA GLY A 112 4.85 0.01 -0.22
C GLY A 112 4.21 -1.16 0.52
N THR A 113 4.66 -2.39 0.25
CA THR A 113 4.19 -3.60 0.95
C THR A 113 4.55 -3.61 2.43
N VAL A 114 5.79 -3.22 2.76
CA VAL A 114 6.24 -3.14 4.16
C VAL A 114 5.46 -2.06 4.91
N LEU A 115 5.28 -0.89 4.30
CA LEU A 115 4.52 0.20 4.90
C LEU A 115 3.04 -0.16 5.08
N THR A 116 2.43 -0.94 4.18
CA THR A 116 1.06 -1.40 4.38
C THR A 116 0.94 -2.42 5.50
N ALA A 117 1.92 -3.31 5.66
CA ALA A 117 1.98 -4.22 6.81
C ALA A 117 2.06 -3.45 8.13
N PHE A 118 2.98 -2.48 8.24
CA PHE A 118 3.11 -1.64 9.43
C PHE A 118 1.87 -0.78 9.66
N GLY A 119 1.30 -0.19 8.61
CA GLY A 119 0.08 0.60 8.67
C GLY A 119 -1.11 -0.21 9.21
N ALA A 120 -1.27 -1.45 8.76
CA ALA A 120 -2.26 -2.38 9.29
C ALA A 120 -2.01 -2.70 10.78
N ALA A 121 -0.76 -3.00 11.15
CA ALA A 121 -0.40 -3.31 12.54
C ALA A 121 -0.70 -2.12 13.49
N ILE A 122 -0.29 -0.91 13.10
CA ILE A 122 -0.55 0.33 13.86
C ILE A 122 -2.06 0.61 13.97
N ALA A 123 -2.81 0.39 12.89
CA ALA A 123 -4.25 0.55 12.90
C ALA A 123 -4.95 -0.40 13.90
N LEU A 124 -4.52 -1.66 13.94
CA LEU A 124 -5.05 -2.67 14.86
C LEU A 124 -4.71 -2.36 16.32
N THR A 125 -3.49 -1.91 16.62
CA THR A 125 -3.10 -1.51 17.99
C THR A 125 -3.89 -0.29 18.47
N HIS A 126 -4.10 0.71 17.61
CA HIS A 126 -4.96 1.86 17.94
C HIS A 126 -6.42 1.48 18.17
N HIS A 127 -6.95 0.52 17.43
CA HIS A 127 -8.31 0.04 17.63
C HIS A 127 -8.45 -0.66 18.99
N ARG A 128 -7.54 -1.59 19.30
CA ARG A 128 -7.55 -2.33 20.58
C ARG A 128 -7.38 -1.42 21.79
N ALA A 129 -6.48 -0.44 21.72
CA ALA A 129 -6.28 0.51 22.80
C ALA A 129 -7.53 1.35 23.11
N ARG A 130 -8.36 1.62 22.10
CA ARG A 130 -9.66 2.29 22.29
C ARG A 130 -10.72 1.41 22.93
N ASP A 131 -10.73 0.13 22.58
CA ASP A 131 -11.72 -0.81 23.12
C ASP A 131 -11.39 -1.21 24.56
N ALA A 132 -10.11 -1.29 24.93
CA ALA A 132 -9.67 -1.58 26.30
C ALA A 132 -9.85 -0.42 27.30
N GLY A 133 -10.07 0.81 26.81
CA GLY A 133 -10.35 1.99 27.63
C GLY A 133 -11.85 2.31 27.78
N ARG A 134 -12.72 1.41 27.32
CA ARG A 134 -14.17 1.44 27.49
C ARG A 134 -14.59 0.37 28.49
#